data_AF-A0AAV6N463-F1
#
_entry.id   AF-A0AAV6N463-F1
#
_cell.length_a   1.000
_cell.length_b   1.000
_cell.length_c   1.000
_cell.angle_alpha   90.00
_cell.angle_beta   90.00
_cell.angle_gamma   90.00
#
_symmetry.space_group_name_H-M   'P 1'
#
loop_
_entity.id
_entity.type
_entity.pdbx_description
1 polymer ?
#
loop_
_entity_poly.entity_id
_entity_poly.type
_entity_poly.pdbx_seq_one_letter_code
_entity_poly.pdbx_strand_id
1 'polypeptide(L)'
;MEDKETEILSRLAANHLFLGQFEPLRATIVALRVRNPELALSILQTIVYRSGRFDNVTWSPSCSSPSLLTYLATLELIQFDNATSIWGFDHETLRLRAEFLLLVQNLIDRIVGSTRKMLELESVNKEGGEEEVSTSNETVEERADLLRVEEGKPEDVPSEIGDCVQVLDKVLELGVKRLKVEGANAEVDDRQSDASPATVGSVNEEELTCLSRVIGDHADAFDALCSNIQRQVGSSQSYGPSLAITVRSNNDGNVGLNDEEDVKCFSSIQRCVQTTHLDHLKECLKNADVDGAISRIRFLHVERGLDESEYRKVFQDLLKIILAQKEACEGDYDVMGGRLLSVYEEALSSNSRHLVEMIQVICARTHLHMSPLSFLTRKALNDYSR
;
A
#
# COMPACT_ATOMS: atom_id res chain seq x y z
N MET A 1 17.48 -34.85 27.80
CA MET A 1 18.66 -34.73 26.92
C MET A 1 18.12 -34.01 25.70
N GLU A 2 18.30 -32.69 25.63
CA GLU A 2 17.88 -31.94 24.44
C GLU A 2 18.54 -32.58 23.22
N ASP A 3 17.74 -32.78 22.17
CA ASP A 3 18.21 -33.37 20.93
C ASP A 3 19.29 -32.45 20.35
N LYS A 4 20.53 -32.96 20.25
CA LYS A 4 21.68 -32.23 19.71
C LYS A 4 21.39 -31.62 18.33
N GLU A 5 20.52 -32.26 17.55
CA GLU A 5 20.06 -31.71 16.27
C GLU A 5 19.19 -30.47 16.45
N THR A 6 18.30 -30.44 17.44
CA THR A 6 17.47 -29.27 17.77
C THR A 6 18.34 -28.09 18.21
N GLU A 7 19.38 -28.31 19.00
CA GLU A 7 20.35 -27.27 19.38
C GLU A 7 21.06 -26.68 18.15
N ILE A 8 21.56 -27.54 17.24
CA ILE A 8 22.23 -27.12 16.02
C ILE A 8 21.29 -26.30 15.14
N LEU A 9 20.08 -26.80 14.91
CA LEU A 9 19.09 -26.11 14.09
C LEU A 9 18.67 -24.76 14.70
N SER A 10 18.55 -24.67 16.02
CA SER A 10 18.24 -23.41 16.71
C SER A 10 19.33 -22.36 16.50
N ARG A 11 20.60 -22.77 16.58
CA ARG A 11 21.76 -21.91 16.30
C ARG A 11 21.83 -21.49 14.83
N LEU A 12 21.52 -22.40 13.90
CA LEU A 12 21.44 -22.08 12.48
C LEU A 12 20.33 -21.06 12.19
N ALA A 13 19.16 -21.22 12.81
CA ALA A 13 18.06 -20.27 12.67
C ALA A 13 18.48 -18.87 13.16
N ALA A 14 19.11 -18.77 14.33
CA ALA A 14 19.62 -17.51 14.85
C ALA A 14 20.66 -16.86 13.92
N ASN A 15 21.59 -17.66 13.35
CA ASN A 15 22.59 -17.15 12.41
C ASN A 15 21.95 -16.63 11.11
N HIS A 16 21.01 -17.37 10.51
CA HIS A 16 20.35 -16.94 9.28
C HIS A 16 19.43 -15.73 9.50
N LEU A 17 18.82 -15.62 10.68
CA LEU A 17 18.09 -14.41 11.10
C LEU A 17 19.04 -13.21 11.20
N PHE A 18 20.19 -13.36 11.86
CA PHE A 18 21.21 -12.31 11.99
C PHE A 18 21.74 -11.87 10.61
N LEU A 19 21.90 -12.81 9.67
CA LEU A 19 22.37 -12.53 8.32
C LEU A 19 21.27 -12.02 7.36
N GLY A 20 20.04 -11.85 7.84
CA GLY A 20 18.92 -11.43 6.99
C GLY A 20 18.65 -12.40 5.83
N GLN A 21 18.92 -13.69 6.00
CA GLN A 21 18.81 -14.73 4.97
C GLN A 21 17.53 -15.52 5.14
N PHE A 22 16.42 -15.05 4.56
CA PHE A 22 15.11 -15.64 4.82
C PHE A 22 14.96 -17.08 4.31
N GLU A 23 15.39 -17.41 3.09
CA GLU A 23 15.21 -18.78 2.56
C GLU A 23 16.00 -19.84 3.35
N PRO A 24 17.28 -19.62 3.72
CA PRO A 24 17.99 -20.50 4.65
C PRO A 24 17.33 -20.59 6.05
N LEU A 25 16.83 -19.48 6.58
CA LEU A 25 16.07 -19.47 7.83
C LEU A 25 14.83 -20.35 7.70
N ARG A 26 14.03 -20.15 6.65
CA ARG A 26 12.83 -20.93 6.34
C ARG A 26 13.11 -22.42 6.26
N ALA A 27 14.15 -22.83 5.54
CA ALA A 27 14.57 -24.24 5.47
C ALA A 27 14.91 -24.82 6.86
N THR A 28 15.59 -24.03 7.69
CA THR A 28 15.93 -24.41 9.07
C THR A 28 14.67 -24.53 9.95
N ILE A 29 13.71 -23.62 9.80
CA ILE A 29 12.42 -23.66 10.51
C ILE A 29 11.59 -24.87 10.09
N VAL A 30 11.56 -25.22 8.80
CA VAL A 30 10.88 -26.42 8.31
C VAL A 30 11.50 -27.69 8.90
N ALA A 31 12.83 -27.76 8.98
CA ALA A 31 13.53 -28.87 9.63
C ALA A 31 13.23 -28.91 11.15
N LEU A 32 13.24 -27.76 11.83
CA LEU A 32 12.86 -27.64 13.24
C LEU A 32 11.43 -28.09 13.48
N ARG A 33 10.49 -27.76 12.59
CA ARG A 33 9.08 -28.13 12.72
C ARG A 33 8.87 -29.64 12.87
N VAL A 34 9.69 -30.45 12.20
CA VAL A 34 9.64 -31.92 12.29
C VAL A 34 10.19 -32.44 13.62
N ARG A 35 11.20 -31.76 14.19
CA ARG A 35 11.93 -32.19 15.39
C ARG A 35 11.33 -31.63 16.68
N ASN A 36 11.02 -30.35 16.67
CA ASN A 36 10.45 -29.58 17.76
C ASN A 36 9.49 -28.51 17.20
N PRO A 37 8.22 -28.86 16.96
CA PRO A 37 7.24 -27.94 16.37
C PRO A 37 6.95 -26.74 17.27
N GLU A 38 6.98 -26.90 18.59
CA GLU A 38 6.75 -25.82 19.56
C GLU A 38 7.86 -24.75 19.48
N LEU A 39 9.11 -25.18 19.31
CA LEU A 39 10.23 -24.24 19.13
C LEU A 39 10.18 -23.53 17.77
N ALA A 40 9.84 -24.25 16.70
CA ALA A 40 9.67 -23.64 15.38
C ALA A 40 8.55 -22.58 15.40
N LEU A 41 7.43 -22.92 16.06
CA LEU A 41 6.31 -22.01 16.27
C LEU A 41 6.74 -20.78 17.08
N SER A 42 7.42 -20.97 18.22
CA SER A 42 7.82 -19.86 19.09
C SER A 42 8.82 -18.90 18.43
N ILE A 43 9.74 -19.42 17.60
CA ILE A 43 10.66 -18.58 16.82
C ILE A 43 9.87 -17.70 15.85
N LEU A 44 8.96 -18.28 15.05
CA LEU A 44 8.14 -17.52 14.09
C LEU A 44 7.24 -16.51 14.80
N GLN A 45 6.60 -16.93 15.90
CA GLN A 45 5.77 -16.05 16.72
C GLN A 45 6.57 -14.86 17.25
N THR A 46 7.80 -15.09 17.70
CA THR A 46 8.69 -14.03 18.21
C THR A 46 9.08 -13.06 17.11
N ILE A 47 9.42 -13.55 15.91
CA ILE A 47 9.76 -12.70 14.76
C ILE A 47 8.58 -11.79 14.41
N VAL A 48 7.38 -12.36 14.29
CA VAL A 48 6.18 -11.60 13.94
C VAL A 48 5.78 -10.64 15.06
N TYR A 49 5.82 -11.08 16.32
CA TYR A 49 5.53 -10.24 17.49
C TYR A 49 6.45 -9.02 17.57
N ARG A 50 7.74 -9.19 17.27
CA ARG A 50 8.72 -8.10 17.21
C ARG A 50 8.65 -7.28 15.92
N SER A 51 7.71 -7.57 15.02
CA SER A 51 7.65 -6.93 13.69
C SER A 51 8.99 -7.00 12.95
N GLY A 52 9.69 -8.14 13.10
CA GLY A 52 11.00 -8.37 12.48
C GLY A 52 12.11 -7.45 12.99
N ARG A 53 11.85 -6.63 14.01
CA ARG A 53 12.82 -5.68 14.56
C ARG A 53 13.71 -6.40 15.57
N PHE A 54 14.90 -6.75 15.10
CA PHE A 54 15.98 -7.32 15.90
C PHE A 54 17.22 -6.46 15.76
N ASP A 55 17.94 -6.28 16.87
CA ASP A 55 19.19 -5.55 16.86
C ASP A 55 20.27 -6.33 16.10
N ASN A 56 21.16 -5.58 15.46
CA ASN A 56 22.35 -6.11 14.77
C ASN A 56 22.06 -7.05 13.59
N VAL A 57 20.84 -7.07 13.04
CA VAL A 57 20.58 -7.81 11.79
C VAL A 57 21.30 -7.13 10.63
N THR A 58 22.13 -7.88 9.92
CA THR A 58 22.68 -7.47 8.64
C THR A 58 21.64 -7.75 7.56
N TRP A 59 20.85 -6.74 7.20
CA TRP A 59 19.85 -6.85 6.14
C TRP A 59 20.52 -7.23 4.82
N SER A 60 19.86 -8.10 4.06
CA SER A 60 20.40 -8.65 2.82
C SER A 60 19.45 -8.38 1.65
N PRO A 61 19.88 -8.50 0.40
CA PRO A 61 18.97 -8.40 -0.74
C PRO A 61 17.82 -9.41 -0.71
N SER A 62 17.99 -10.55 -0.01
CA SER A 62 16.94 -11.56 0.16
C SER A 62 15.92 -11.22 1.24
N CYS A 63 16.26 -10.33 2.17
CA CYS A 63 15.39 -9.78 3.18
C CYS A 63 15.92 -8.40 3.58
N SER A 64 15.44 -7.37 2.89
CA SER A 64 15.99 -6.02 2.96
C SER A 64 15.44 -5.17 4.10
N SER A 65 14.39 -5.61 4.78
CA SER A 65 13.75 -4.83 5.84
C SER A 65 13.07 -5.69 6.92
N PRO A 66 12.88 -5.14 8.13
CA PRO A 66 12.07 -5.78 9.19
C PRO A 66 10.65 -6.12 8.73
N SER A 67 10.02 -5.24 7.95
CA SER A 67 8.66 -5.43 7.45
C SER A 67 8.55 -6.62 6.50
N LEU A 68 9.56 -6.81 5.62
CA LEU A 68 9.63 -7.97 4.75
C LEU A 68 9.84 -9.26 5.54
N LEU A 69 10.76 -9.25 6.52
CA LEU A 69 10.96 -10.38 7.43
C LEU A 69 9.67 -10.78 8.14
N THR A 70 8.93 -9.78 8.65
CA THR A 70 7.65 -9.98 9.34
C THR A 70 6.63 -10.65 8.44
N TYR A 71 6.48 -10.14 7.22
CA TYR A 71 5.52 -10.67 6.27
C TYR A 71 5.87 -12.11 5.88
N LEU A 72 7.12 -12.37 5.50
CA LEU A 72 7.56 -13.70 5.10
C LEU A 72 7.47 -14.72 6.26
N ALA A 73 7.86 -14.32 7.48
CA ALA A 73 7.68 -15.14 8.67
C ALA A 73 6.20 -15.40 8.98
N THR A 74 5.32 -14.42 8.73
CA THR A 74 3.87 -14.59 8.87
C THR A 74 3.32 -15.64 7.91
N LEU A 75 3.79 -15.68 6.66
CA LEU A 75 3.37 -16.68 5.68
C LEU A 75 3.77 -18.12 6.07
N GLU A 76 4.91 -18.28 6.74
CA GLU A 76 5.33 -19.58 7.29
C GLU A 76 4.58 -19.92 8.58
N LEU A 77 4.32 -18.93 9.43
CA LEU A 77 3.62 -19.08 10.69
C LEU A 77 2.19 -19.58 10.51
N ILE A 78 1.42 -19.02 9.57
CA ILE A 78 0.03 -19.40 9.32
C ILE A 78 -0.15 -20.85 8.81
N GLN A 79 0.95 -21.54 8.48
CA GLN A 79 0.93 -22.97 8.15
C GLN A 79 0.86 -23.87 9.39
N PHE A 80 0.98 -23.32 10.60
CA PHE A 80 0.79 -24.03 11.86
C PHE A 80 -0.67 -23.93 12.32
N ASP A 81 -1.21 -25.00 12.92
CA ASP A 81 -2.60 -25.01 13.39
C ASP A 81 -2.84 -24.01 14.54
N ASN A 82 -1.82 -23.76 15.36
CA ASN A 82 -1.86 -22.84 16.50
C ASN A 82 -1.14 -21.50 16.21
N ALA A 83 -1.04 -21.11 14.94
CA ALA A 83 -0.28 -19.95 14.49
C ALA A 83 -0.62 -18.65 15.26
N THR A 84 -1.92 -18.37 15.38
CA THR A 84 -2.42 -17.15 16.01
C THR A 84 -2.68 -17.31 17.51
N SER A 85 -2.25 -18.38 18.18
CA SER A 85 -2.61 -18.62 19.59
C SER A 85 -2.27 -17.48 20.55
N ILE A 86 -1.21 -16.72 20.28
CA ILE A 86 -0.81 -15.55 21.08
C ILE A 86 -1.57 -14.27 20.69
N TRP A 87 -2.17 -14.24 19.50
CA TRP A 87 -2.94 -13.12 19.00
C TRP A 87 -4.44 -13.41 19.10
N GLY A 88 -5.23 -12.45 19.59
CA GLY A 88 -6.69 -12.61 19.67
C GLY A 88 -7.43 -12.56 18.32
N PHE A 89 -6.73 -12.63 17.19
CA PHE A 89 -7.31 -12.47 15.84
C PHE A 89 -6.92 -13.63 14.90
N ASP A 90 -7.65 -13.77 13.80
CA ASP A 90 -7.54 -14.90 12.86
C ASP A 90 -6.31 -14.81 11.92
N HIS A 91 -6.04 -15.89 11.18
CA HIS A 91 -4.88 -15.98 10.28
C HIS A 91 -4.90 -14.87 9.21
N GLU A 92 -6.09 -14.52 8.73
CA GLU A 92 -6.24 -13.50 7.71
C GLU A 92 -5.97 -12.09 8.26
N THR A 93 -6.46 -11.78 9.46
CA THR A 93 -6.14 -10.51 10.12
C THR A 93 -4.64 -10.40 10.41
N LEU A 94 -3.99 -11.48 10.85
CA LEU A 94 -2.53 -11.49 11.05
C LEU A 94 -1.79 -11.19 9.74
N ARG A 95 -2.17 -11.88 8.66
CA ARG A 95 -1.60 -11.67 7.32
C ARG A 95 -1.77 -10.24 6.85
N LEU A 96 -2.97 -9.67 7.00
CA LEU A 96 -3.27 -8.29 6.61
C LEU A 96 -2.46 -7.27 7.41
N ARG A 97 -2.31 -7.46 8.73
CA ARG A 97 -1.51 -6.57 9.59
C ARG A 97 -0.02 -6.65 9.25
N ALA A 98 0.51 -7.83 8.92
CA ALA A 98 1.89 -7.97 8.47
C ALA A 98 2.11 -7.38 7.06
N GLU A 99 1.17 -7.60 6.14
CA GLU A 99 1.18 -7.03 4.79
C GLU A 99 1.13 -5.49 4.83
N PHE A 100 0.37 -4.90 5.75
CA PHE A 100 0.33 -3.46 5.96
C PHE A 100 1.71 -2.87 6.23
N LEU A 101 2.50 -3.49 7.11
CA LEU A 101 3.87 -3.05 7.40
C LEU A 101 4.75 -3.06 6.14
N LEU A 102 4.61 -4.12 5.33
CA LEU A 102 5.35 -4.27 4.08
C LEU A 102 4.93 -3.20 3.05
N LEU A 103 3.63 -2.90 2.93
CA LEU A 103 3.14 -1.89 2.01
C LEU A 103 3.64 -0.48 2.37
N VAL A 104 3.62 -0.14 3.66
CA VAL A 104 4.12 1.17 4.14
C VAL A 104 5.63 1.26 3.96
N GLN A 105 6.40 0.22 4.32
CA GLN A 105 7.85 0.20 4.09
C GLN A 105 8.19 0.35 2.59
N ASN A 106 7.49 -0.39 1.73
CA ASN A 106 7.70 -0.28 0.28
C ASN A 106 7.36 1.11 -0.26
N LEU A 107 6.37 1.80 0.32
CA LEU A 107 6.07 3.19 -0.04
C LEU A 107 7.22 4.12 0.35
N ILE A 108 7.73 4.01 1.58
CA ILE A 108 8.88 4.78 2.06
C ILE A 108 10.10 4.56 1.15
N ASP A 109 10.45 3.30 0.88
CA ASP A 109 11.61 2.96 0.05
C ASP A 109 11.47 3.49 -1.39
N ARG A 110 10.26 3.44 -1.96
CA ARG A 110 9.98 3.98 -3.30
C ARG A 110 10.08 5.50 -3.34
N ILE A 111 9.55 6.20 -2.35
CA ILE A 111 9.60 7.67 -2.27
C ILE A 111 11.05 8.13 -2.13
N VAL A 112 11.80 7.56 -1.18
CA VAL A 112 13.21 7.87 -0.96
C VAL A 112 14.04 7.55 -2.20
N GLY A 113 13.83 6.37 -2.79
CA GLY A 113 14.54 5.94 -3.99
C GLY A 113 14.23 6.80 -5.23
N SER A 114 12.98 7.23 -5.41
CA SER A 114 12.58 8.14 -6.51
C SER A 114 13.25 9.51 -6.35
N THR A 115 13.24 10.03 -5.13
CA THR A 115 13.83 11.33 -4.79
C THR A 115 15.34 11.35 -5.03
N ARG A 116 16.04 10.28 -4.61
CA ARG A 116 17.48 10.15 -4.84
C ARG A 116 17.82 10.15 -6.33
N LYS A 117 17.11 9.37 -7.13
CA LYS A 117 17.29 9.32 -8.59
C LYS A 117 17.07 10.68 -9.25
N MET A 118 16.10 11.45 -8.76
CA MET A 118 15.85 12.80 -9.25
C MET A 118 17.05 13.73 -8.97
N LEU A 119 17.62 13.68 -7.77
CA LEU A 119 18.80 14.49 -7.39
C LEU A 119 20.05 14.09 -8.19
N GLU A 120 20.27 12.79 -8.42
CA GLU A 120 21.37 12.28 -9.25
C GLU A 120 21.26 12.75 -10.72
N LEU A 121 20.04 12.78 -11.28
CA LEU A 121 19.81 13.30 -12.63
C LEU A 121 20.06 14.82 -12.72
N GLU A 122 19.73 15.56 -11.66
CA GLU A 122 19.99 17.00 -11.61
C GLU A 122 21.47 17.35 -11.50
N SER A 123 22.29 16.53 -10.83
CA SER A 123 23.75 16.76 -10.76
C SER A 123 24.42 16.48 -12.10
N VAL A 124 24.07 15.38 -12.77
CA VAL A 124 24.60 15.05 -14.11
C VAL A 124 24.23 16.11 -15.15
N ASN A 125 23.01 16.64 -15.10
CA ASN A 125 22.58 17.69 -16.03
C ASN A 125 23.29 19.04 -15.81
N LYS A 126 23.84 19.30 -14.62
CA LYS A 126 24.65 20.49 -14.34
C LYS A 126 26.09 20.35 -14.81
N GLU A 127 26.62 19.12 -14.88
CA GLU A 127 27.98 18.83 -15.35
C GLU A 127 28.09 18.72 -16.88
N GLY A 128 26.98 18.45 -17.59
CA GLY A 128 26.92 18.42 -19.06
C GLY A 128 26.87 19.78 -19.77
N GLY A 129 27.02 20.89 -19.03
CA GLY A 129 26.93 22.27 -19.55
C GLY A 129 28.22 22.88 -20.11
N GLU A 130 29.34 22.16 -20.04
CA GLU A 130 30.62 22.60 -20.62
C GLU A 130 31.11 21.56 -21.63
N GLU A 131 30.85 21.81 -22.91
CA GLU A 131 31.57 21.14 -24.00
C GLU A 131 33.05 21.52 -23.91
N GLU A 132 33.88 20.62 -23.39
CA GLU A 132 35.20 20.38 -24.00
C GLU A 132 35.33 18.91 -24.38
N VAL A 133 35.54 18.71 -25.68
CA VAL A 133 35.81 17.45 -26.36
C VAL A 133 36.93 16.70 -25.65
N SER A 134 36.66 15.48 -25.18
CA SER A 134 37.69 14.47 -24.93
C SER A 134 37.11 13.07 -25.14
N THR A 135 37.45 12.49 -26.29
CA THR A 135 37.24 11.09 -26.63
C THR A 135 37.99 10.16 -25.68
N SER A 136 37.29 9.31 -24.95
CA SER A 136 37.79 7.99 -24.55
C SER A 136 36.64 7.00 -24.37
N ASN A 137 36.78 5.85 -25.03
CA ASN A 137 35.85 4.72 -24.96
C ASN A 137 35.81 4.16 -23.54
N GLU A 138 34.69 4.32 -22.83
CA GLU A 138 34.45 3.66 -21.55
C GLU A 138 33.76 2.31 -21.76
N THR A 139 34.39 1.27 -21.22
CA THR A 139 34.02 -0.13 -21.34
C THR A 139 32.88 -0.52 -20.42
N VAL A 140 32.13 -1.54 -20.84
CA VAL A 140 30.88 -2.09 -20.25
C VAL A 140 30.95 -2.47 -18.76
N GLU A 141 32.14 -2.46 -18.14
CA GLU A 141 32.37 -2.84 -16.74
C GLU A 141 31.96 -1.74 -15.73
N GLU A 142 31.96 -0.47 -16.14
CA GLU A 142 31.64 0.66 -15.24
C GLU A 142 30.13 0.87 -15.00
N ARG A 143 29.27 0.27 -15.85
CA ARG A 143 27.81 0.24 -15.62
C ARG A 143 27.39 -0.68 -14.46
N ALA A 144 28.27 -1.58 -14.02
CA ALA A 144 27.96 -2.50 -12.94
C ALA A 144 28.08 -1.86 -11.55
N ASP A 145 28.90 -0.82 -11.40
CA ASP A 145 29.11 -0.14 -10.11
C ASP A 145 28.03 0.91 -9.77
N LEU A 146 27.31 1.44 -10.78
CA LEU A 146 26.17 2.35 -10.58
C LEU A 146 24.91 1.68 -10.00
N LEU A 147 24.92 0.35 -9.81
CA LEU A 147 23.82 -0.40 -9.17
C LEU A 147 24.10 -0.79 -7.72
N ARG A 148 25.21 -0.32 -7.13
CA ARG A 148 25.39 -0.39 -5.68
C ARG A 148 24.51 0.66 -5.04
N VAL A 149 23.31 0.25 -4.65
CA VAL A 149 22.46 0.98 -3.70
C VAL A 149 23.25 1.07 -2.39
N GLU A 150 24.04 2.13 -2.23
CA GLU A 150 24.57 2.48 -0.91
C GLU A 150 23.39 2.90 -0.02
N GLU A 151 23.31 2.24 1.15
CA GLU A 151 22.41 2.57 2.24
C GLU A 151 22.83 3.90 2.88
N GLY A 152 22.46 5.01 2.23
CA GLY A 152 22.60 6.36 2.76
C GLY A 152 21.39 6.78 3.61
N LYS A 153 21.66 7.41 4.76
CA LYS A 153 20.68 7.94 5.73
C LYS A 153 19.69 8.94 5.12
N PRO A 154 18.50 9.13 5.73
CA PRO A 154 17.45 10.05 5.26
C PRO A 154 17.80 11.55 5.29
N GLU A 155 19.05 11.92 5.60
CA GLU A 155 19.47 13.33 5.76
C GLU A 155 19.59 14.10 4.43
N ASP A 156 19.61 13.41 3.28
CA ASP A 156 19.73 14.02 1.94
C ASP A 156 18.38 14.23 1.21
N VAL A 157 17.25 14.01 1.88
CA VAL A 157 15.91 14.17 1.28
C VAL A 157 15.46 15.64 1.37
N PRO A 158 14.94 16.26 0.29
CA PRO A 158 14.36 17.59 0.35
C PRO A 158 13.31 17.69 1.46
N SER A 159 13.33 18.79 2.22
CA SER A 159 12.51 18.98 3.42
C SER A 159 11.02 18.64 3.20
N GLU A 160 10.47 18.94 2.02
CA GLU A 160 9.07 18.70 1.68
C GLU A 160 8.70 17.22 1.52
N ILE A 161 9.66 16.39 1.09
CA ILE A 161 9.51 14.93 0.98
C ILE A 161 9.86 14.26 2.31
N GLY A 162 10.78 14.87 3.08
CA GLY A 162 11.08 14.47 4.46
C GLY A 162 9.83 14.42 5.34
N ASP A 163 8.95 15.43 5.24
CA ASP A 163 7.65 15.44 5.95
C ASP A 163 6.80 14.20 5.61
N CYS A 164 6.74 13.82 4.33
CA CYS A 164 5.96 12.68 3.87
C CYS A 164 6.50 11.36 4.42
N VAL A 165 7.83 11.20 4.40
CA VAL A 165 8.51 10.02 4.95
C VAL A 165 8.26 9.94 6.45
N GLN A 166 8.37 11.05 7.18
CA GLN A 166 8.11 11.09 8.62
C GLN A 166 6.66 10.69 8.96
N VAL A 167 5.68 11.15 8.18
CA VAL A 167 4.28 10.74 8.36
C VAL A 167 4.11 9.25 8.08
N LEU A 168 4.72 8.71 7.02
CA LEU A 168 4.68 7.27 6.73
C LEU A 168 5.38 6.42 7.80
N ASP A 169 6.46 6.91 8.40
CA ASP A 169 7.11 6.25 9.55
C ASP A 169 6.13 6.16 10.74
N LYS A 170 5.40 7.24 11.06
CA LYS A 170 4.35 7.18 12.09
C LYS A 170 3.25 6.16 11.76
N VAL A 171 2.85 6.08 10.49
CA VAL A 171 1.87 5.09 10.01
C VAL A 171 2.42 3.66 10.15
N LEU A 172 3.71 3.44 9.87
CA LEU A 172 4.38 2.15 10.05
C LEU A 172 4.39 1.75 11.52
N GLU A 173 4.72 2.69 12.43
CA GLU A 173 4.71 2.46 13.88
C GLU A 173 3.32 2.12 14.42
N LEU A 174 2.27 2.73 13.88
CA LEU A 174 0.89 2.35 14.18
C LEU A 174 0.60 0.90 13.77
N GLY A 175 1.10 0.46 12.61
CA GLY A 175 1.03 -0.94 12.21
C GLY A 175 1.76 -1.87 13.19
N VAL A 176 2.95 -1.48 13.66
CA VAL A 176 3.76 -2.27 14.60
C VAL A 176 3.05 -2.39 15.95
N LYS A 177 2.49 -1.29 16.45
CA LYS A 177 1.66 -1.27 17.67
C LYS A 177 0.51 -2.28 17.55
N ARG A 178 -0.17 -2.33 16.40
CA ARG A 178 -1.30 -3.24 16.16
C ARG A 178 -0.89 -4.70 15.99
N LEU A 179 0.38 -5.00 15.73
CA LEU A 179 0.88 -6.38 15.69
C LEU A 179 1.26 -6.91 17.08
N LYS A 180 1.47 -6.02 18.06
CA LYS A 180 1.76 -6.38 19.46
C LYS A 180 0.50 -6.87 20.17
N VAL A 181 0.67 -7.84 21.06
CA VAL A 181 -0.38 -8.40 21.91
C VAL A 181 -0.51 -7.54 23.17
N GLU A 182 -1.67 -6.92 23.40
CA GLU A 182 -1.92 -6.17 24.63
C GLU A 182 -1.82 -7.10 25.85
N GLY A 183 -0.96 -6.74 26.82
CA GLY A 183 -0.74 -7.51 28.05
C GLY A 183 0.38 -8.56 27.99
N ALA A 184 0.96 -8.82 26.81
CA ALA A 184 2.14 -9.67 26.68
C ALA A 184 3.43 -8.88 26.97
N ASN A 185 3.58 -8.39 28.19
CA ASN A 185 4.92 -8.23 28.76
C ASN A 185 5.45 -9.65 29.00
N ALA A 186 5.81 -10.35 27.93
CA ALA A 186 6.64 -11.52 28.06
C ALA A 186 7.91 -11.05 28.78
N GLU A 187 8.15 -11.60 29.97
CA GLU A 187 9.36 -11.44 30.75
C GLU A 187 10.55 -12.01 29.95
N VAL A 188 10.92 -11.34 28.87
CA VAL A 188 12.22 -11.47 28.24
C VAL A 188 13.01 -10.32 28.85
N ASP A 189 13.90 -10.64 29.79
CA ASP A 189 14.77 -9.74 30.54
C ASP A 189 15.25 -8.55 29.66
N ASP A 190 14.53 -7.44 29.74
CA ASP A 190 14.74 -6.23 28.92
C ASP A 190 15.86 -5.38 29.52
N ARG A 191 16.96 -6.04 29.89
CA ARG A 191 18.18 -5.40 30.36
C ARG A 191 19.07 -5.04 29.18
N GLN A 192 18.60 -4.17 28.28
CA GLN A 192 19.43 -3.24 27.49
C GLN A 192 18.64 -2.60 26.33
N SER A 193 17.98 -1.48 26.61
CA SER A 193 18.41 -0.15 26.17
C SER A 193 17.26 0.83 26.44
N ASP A 194 17.53 1.83 27.28
CA ASP A 194 16.67 2.98 27.52
C ASP A 194 16.61 3.87 26.27
N ALA A 195 16.00 3.35 25.21
CA ALA A 195 15.44 4.14 24.13
C ALA A 195 14.01 3.66 23.95
N SER A 196 13.15 4.03 24.90
CA SER A 196 11.70 4.03 24.67
C SER A 196 11.46 4.58 23.26
N PRO A 197 10.78 3.87 22.35
CA PRO A 197 10.41 4.47 21.09
C PRO A 197 9.60 5.69 21.47
N ALA A 198 10.15 6.88 21.18
CA ALA A 198 9.55 8.16 21.50
C ALA A 198 8.08 8.04 21.17
N THR A 199 7.19 8.19 22.16
CA THR A 199 5.73 8.00 22.03
C THR A 199 5.31 8.56 20.68
N VAL A 200 5.16 7.67 19.69
CA VAL A 200 5.03 8.11 18.31
C VAL A 200 3.66 8.74 18.26
N GLY A 201 3.64 10.07 18.13
CA GLY A 201 2.41 10.84 18.20
C GLY A 201 1.39 10.26 17.24
N SER A 202 0.12 10.21 17.65
CA SER A 202 -0.98 9.83 16.78
C SER A 202 -0.89 10.63 15.48
N VAL A 203 -1.03 9.94 14.34
CA VAL A 203 -1.03 10.60 13.04
C VAL A 203 -2.27 11.48 12.96
N ASN A 204 -2.06 12.80 12.90
CA ASN A 204 -3.14 13.75 12.77
C ASN A 204 -3.56 13.87 11.31
N GLU A 205 -4.84 14.19 11.09
CA GLU A 205 -5.38 14.39 9.75
C GLU A 205 -4.70 15.53 8.98
N GLU A 206 -4.31 16.59 9.69
CA GLU A 206 -3.58 17.72 9.12
C GLU A 206 -2.18 17.30 8.63
N GLU A 207 -1.51 16.38 9.32
CA GLU A 207 -0.19 15.87 8.92
C GLU A 207 -0.27 15.05 7.63
N LEU A 208 -1.36 14.29 7.43
CA LEU A 208 -1.56 13.49 6.23
C LEU A 208 -1.64 14.33 4.95
N THR A 209 -1.95 15.62 5.05
CA THR A 209 -2.07 16.51 3.88
C THR A 209 -0.77 16.61 3.07
N CYS A 210 0.40 16.42 3.70
CA CYS A 210 1.69 16.42 2.98
C CYS A 210 1.79 15.26 1.98
N LEU A 211 1.13 14.12 2.24
CA LEU A 211 1.16 12.95 1.36
C LEU A 211 0.58 13.23 -0.03
N SER A 212 -0.24 14.28 -0.16
CA SER A 212 -0.77 14.71 -1.47
C SER A 212 0.32 14.92 -2.52
N ARG A 213 1.53 15.32 -2.09
CA ARG A 213 2.71 15.54 -2.94
C ARG A 213 3.24 14.26 -3.59
N VAL A 214 3.06 13.11 -2.94
CA VAL A 214 3.65 11.81 -3.37
C VAL A 214 2.61 10.79 -3.83
N ILE A 215 1.34 10.97 -3.47
CA ILE A 215 0.24 10.06 -3.85
C ILE A 215 0.09 9.97 -5.37
N GLY A 216 0.29 11.08 -6.09
CA GLY A 216 0.17 11.11 -7.55
C GLY A 216 1.12 10.15 -8.28
N ASP A 217 2.38 10.10 -7.81
CA ASP A 217 3.48 9.35 -8.42
C ASP A 217 3.52 7.89 -7.95
N HIS A 218 2.91 7.60 -6.81
CA HIS A 218 2.88 6.27 -6.21
C HIS A 218 1.45 5.74 -6.02
N ALA A 219 0.54 6.14 -6.91
CA ALA A 219 -0.90 5.85 -6.83
C ALA A 219 -1.22 4.36 -6.61
N ASP A 220 -0.58 3.46 -7.35
CA ASP A 220 -0.80 2.01 -7.21
C ASP A 220 -0.43 1.47 -5.82
N ALA A 221 0.64 2.02 -5.23
CA ALA A 221 1.10 1.60 -3.91
C ALA A 221 0.19 2.14 -2.80
N PHE A 222 -0.29 3.38 -2.93
CA PHE A 222 -1.30 3.93 -2.03
C PHE A 222 -2.66 3.24 -2.18
N ASP A 223 -3.05 2.82 -3.38
CA ASP A 223 -4.28 2.05 -3.57
C ASP A 223 -4.19 0.66 -2.93
N ALA A 224 -3.06 -0.04 -3.11
CA ALA A 224 -2.81 -1.31 -2.42
C ALA A 224 -2.87 -1.15 -0.89
N LEU A 225 -2.29 -0.08 -0.34
CA LEU A 225 -2.39 0.25 1.08
C LEU A 225 -3.85 0.49 1.50
N CYS A 226 -4.61 1.29 0.75
CA CYS A 226 -6.01 1.57 1.06
C CYS A 226 -6.89 0.32 0.97
N SER A 227 -6.62 -0.57 0.03
CA SER A 227 -7.30 -1.86 -0.11
C SER A 227 -7.01 -2.78 1.08
N ASN A 228 -5.75 -2.86 1.51
CA ASN A 228 -5.38 -3.60 2.72
C ASN A 228 -6.07 -3.01 3.97
N ILE A 229 -6.05 -1.68 4.14
CA ILE A 229 -6.79 -1.00 5.22
C ILE A 229 -8.29 -1.34 5.18
N GLN A 230 -8.91 -1.29 4.00
CA GLN A 230 -10.32 -1.59 3.84
C GLN A 230 -10.64 -3.02 4.28
N ARG A 231 -9.77 -3.98 3.96
CA ARG A 231 -9.94 -5.37 4.38
C ARG A 231 -9.76 -5.54 5.88
N GLN A 232 -8.88 -4.77 6.51
CA GLN A 232 -8.72 -4.80 7.97
C GLN A 232 -9.92 -4.19 8.71
N VAL A 233 -10.41 -3.04 8.25
CA VAL A 233 -11.55 -2.35 8.89
C VAL A 233 -12.87 -3.06 8.56
N GLY A 234 -13.05 -3.50 7.31
CA GLY A 234 -14.24 -4.19 6.82
C GLY A 234 -14.40 -5.62 7.33
N SER A 235 -13.31 -6.33 7.64
CA SER A 235 -13.39 -7.65 8.30
C SER A 235 -13.99 -7.58 9.71
N SER A 236 -13.94 -6.41 10.36
CA SER A 236 -14.66 -6.15 11.62
C SER A 236 -16.20 -6.07 11.42
N GLN A 237 -16.65 -5.73 10.21
CA GLN A 237 -18.06 -5.65 9.83
C GLN A 237 -18.56 -6.87 9.05
N SER A 238 -17.79 -7.97 8.97
CA SER A 238 -18.13 -9.21 8.26
C SER A 238 -19.25 -10.05 8.94
N TYR A 239 -20.13 -9.42 9.70
CA TYR A 239 -21.50 -9.91 9.89
C TYR A 239 -22.46 -8.94 9.18
N GLY A 240 -22.56 -9.14 7.86
CA GLY A 240 -23.55 -8.66 6.89
C GLY A 240 -24.42 -7.44 7.21
N PRO A 241 -24.43 -6.39 6.36
CA PRO A 241 -25.45 -5.36 6.38
C PRO A 241 -26.70 -5.83 5.62
N SER A 242 -27.51 -6.73 6.21
CA SER A 242 -28.93 -6.90 5.84
C SER A 242 -29.68 -7.83 6.80
N LEU A 243 -30.03 -7.30 7.97
CA LEU A 243 -31.27 -7.49 8.72
C LEU A 243 -30.97 -7.12 10.18
N ALA A 244 -31.48 -5.98 10.59
CA ALA A 244 -31.55 -5.59 11.98
C ALA A 244 -32.43 -6.61 12.75
N ILE A 245 -31.79 -7.52 13.49
CA ILE A 245 -32.31 -8.03 14.76
C ILE A 245 -31.12 -8.06 15.72
N THR A 246 -31.16 -7.16 16.70
CA THR A 246 -30.23 -7.09 17.83
C THR A 246 -30.15 -8.45 18.54
N VAL A 247 -29.09 -9.20 18.28
CA VAL A 247 -28.55 -10.16 19.24
C VAL A 247 -27.19 -9.61 19.63
N ARG A 248 -27.14 -8.93 20.77
CA ARG A 248 -25.89 -8.66 21.48
C ARG A 248 -25.21 -10.02 21.69
N SER A 249 -24.22 -10.32 20.88
CA SER A 249 -23.27 -11.35 21.21
C SER A 249 -22.51 -10.83 22.43
N ASN A 250 -22.72 -11.45 23.58
CA ASN A 250 -22.03 -11.14 24.83
C ASN A 250 -20.55 -11.56 24.71
N ASN A 251 -19.80 -10.86 23.86
CA ASN A 251 -18.35 -10.87 23.84
C ASN A 251 -17.82 -9.42 23.78
N ASP A 252 -18.55 -8.50 24.41
CA ASP A 252 -18.07 -7.16 24.79
C ASP A 252 -17.09 -7.33 25.94
N GLY A 253 -15.83 -7.57 25.59
CA GLY A 253 -14.80 -7.78 26.58
C GLY A 253 -13.36 -7.63 26.09
N ASN A 254 -13.10 -7.05 24.90
CA ASN A 254 -11.75 -6.58 24.54
C ASN A 254 -11.68 -5.76 23.24
N VAL A 255 -12.59 -4.82 22.98
CA VAL A 255 -12.31 -3.79 21.95
C VAL A 255 -11.48 -2.73 22.68
N GLY A 256 -10.15 -2.84 22.59
CA GLY A 256 -9.24 -1.89 23.22
C GLY A 256 -9.54 -0.49 22.66
N LEU A 257 -9.54 0.53 23.53
CA LEU A 257 -9.75 1.94 23.14
C LEU A 257 -8.79 2.38 22.01
N ASN A 258 -7.64 1.72 21.88
CA ASN A 258 -6.67 1.88 20.80
C ASN A 258 -7.23 1.50 19.42
N ASP A 259 -8.07 0.47 19.30
CA ASP A 259 -8.59 0.01 18.02
C ASP A 259 -9.51 1.06 17.37
N GLU A 260 -10.26 1.84 18.16
CA GLU A 260 -11.12 2.90 17.62
C GLU A 260 -10.30 4.09 17.08
N GLU A 261 -9.24 4.49 17.77
CA GLU A 261 -8.35 5.57 17.31
C GLU A 261 -7.55 5.14 16.07
N ASP A 262 -7.08 3.89 16.05
CA ASP A 262 -6.38 3.31 14.92
C ASP A 262 -7.29 3.20 13.67
N VAL A 263 -8.55 2.80 13.85
CA VAL A 263 -9.56 2.77 12.78
C VAL A 263 -9.87 4.16 12.25
N LYS A 264 -9.92 5.19 13.12
CA LYS A 264 -10.05 6.59 12.68
C LYS A 264 -8.85 7.02 11.85
N CYS A 265 -7.63 6.72 12.29
CA CYS A 265 -6.41 7.01 11.53
C CYS A 265 -6.44 6.35 10.15
N PHE A 266 -6.82 5.08 10.07
CA PHE A 266 -6.97 4.34 8.82
C PHE A 266 -7.99 4.96 7.88
N SER A 267 -9.13 5.39 8.41
CA SER A 267 -10.15 6.12 7.65
C SER A 267 -9.62 7.48 7.14
N SER A 268 -8.82 8.18 7.94
CA SER A 268 -8.17 9.43 7.54
C SER A 268 -7.13 9.24 6.43
N ILE A 269 -6.35 8.15 6.46
CA ILE A 269 -5.41 7.81 5.37
C ILE A 269 -6.16 7.57 4.07
N GLN A 270 -7.20 6.72 4.10
CA GLN A 270 -8.02 6.42 2.93
C GLN A 270 -8.64 7.70 2.35
N ARG A 271 -9.20 8.55 3.21
CA ARG A 271 -9.80 9.82 2.82
C ARG A 271 -8.80 10.81 2.25
N CYS A 272 -7.58 10.90 2.80
CA CYS A 272 -6.49 11.69 2.25
C CYS A 272 -6.19 11.27 0.80
N VAL A 273 -6.02 9.97 0.56
CA VAL A 273 -5.76 9.41 -0.79
C VAL A 273 -6.91 9.73 -1.76
N GLN A 274 -8.16 9.54 -1.33
CA GLN A 274 -9.31 9.85 -2.18
C GLN A 274 -9.44 11.34 -2.49
N THR A 275 -9.20 12.22 -1.51
CA THR A 275 -9.23 13.67 -1.71
C THR A 275 -8.17 14.08 -2.73
N THR A 276 -6.94 13.58 -2.59
CA THR A 276 -5.85 13.88 -3.53
C THR A 276 -6.18 13.43 -4.96
N HIS A 277 -6.72 12.22 -5.15
CA HIS A 277 -7.11 11.76 -6.49
C HIS A 277 -8.23 12.61 -7.10
N LEU A 278 -9.22 13.02 -6.30
CA LEU A 278 -10.27 13.92 -6.78
C LEU A 278 -9.74 15.31 -7.12
N ASP A 279 -8.80 15.83 -6.33
CA ASP A 279 -8.22 17.15 -6.58
C ASP A 279 -7.33 17.15 -7.83
N HIS A 280 -6.52 16.10 -8.05
CA HIS A 280 -5.81 15.91 -9.31
C HIS A 280 -6.76 15.79 -10.50
N LEU A 281 -7.88 15.06 -10.34
CA LEU A 281 -8.89 14.97 -11.40
C LEU A 281 -9.47 16.37 -11.70
N LYS A 282 -9.87 17.13 -10.67
CA LYS A 282 -10.35 18.51 -10.84
C LYS A 282 -9.32 19.41 -11.53
N GLU A 283 -8.03 19.25 -11.22
CA GLU A 283 -6.94 20.00 -11.85
C GLU A 283 -6.79 19.63 -13.34
N CYS A 284 -6.79 18.34 -13.68
CA CYS A 284 -6.82 17.88 -15.07
C CYS A 284 -8.00 18.49 -15.85
N LEU A 285 -9.19 18.55 -15.26
CA LEU A 285 -10.36 19.18 -15.89
C LEU A 285 -10.15 20.69 -16.13
N LYS A 286 -9.51 21.42 -15.19
CA LYS A 286 -9.17 22.84 -15.38
C LYS A 286 -8.16 23.05 -16.50
N ASN A 287 -7.22 22.12 -16.66
CA ASN A 287 -6.18 22.15 -17.68
C ASN A 287 -6.63 21.57 -19.04
N ALA A 288 -7.92 21.23 -19.18
CA ALA A 288 -8.49 20.54 -20.35
C ALA A 288 -7.82 19.19 -20.69
N ASP A 289 -7.13 18.59 -19.73
CA ASP A 289 -6.52 17.26 -19.82
C ASP A 289 -7.54 16.18 -19.46
N VAL A 290 -8.37 15.82 -20.44
CA VAL A 290 -9.42 14.81 -20.25
C VAL A 290 -8.83 13.41 -20.04
N ASP A 291 -7.76 13.07 -20.73
CA ASP A 291 -7.16 11.74 -20.66
C ASP A 291 -6.46 11.52 -19.30
N GLY A 292 -5.78 12.55 -18.78
CA GLY A 292 -5.28 12.57 -17.40
C GLY A 292 -6.40 12.42 -16.38
N ALA A 293 -7.51 13.15 -16.53
CA ALA A 293 -8.67 13.02 -15.65
C ALA A 293 -9.28 11.60 -15.66
N ILE A 294 -9.39 10.98 -16.84
CA ILE A 294 -9.91 9.61 -17.01
C ILE A 294 -9.00 8.60 -16.29
N SER A 295 -7.68 8.73 -16.43
CA SER A 295 -6.71 7.80 -15.81
C SER A 295 -6.78 7.77 -14.28
N ARG A 296 -7.29 8.84 -13.64
CA ARG A 296 -7.41 8.91 -12.17
C ARG A 296 -8.64 8.16 -11.63
N ILE A 297 -9.61 7.82 -12.48
CA ILE A 297 -10.85 7.16 -12.06
C ILE A 297 -10.58 5.78 -11.42
N ARG A 298 -9.58 5.03 -11.90
CA ARG A 298 -9.24 3.70 -11.35
C ARG A 298 -8.91 3.71 -9.86
N PHE A 299 -8.49 4.84 -9.30
CA PHE A 299 -8.06 4.94 -7.89
C PHE A 299 -9.18 5.43 -6.96
N LEU A 300 -10.36 5.72 -7.50
CA LEU A 300 -11.49 6.25 -6.75
C LEU A 300 -12.35 5.13 -6.14
N HIS A 301 -12.78 5.30 -4.89
CA HIS A 301 -13.64 4.38 -4.17
C HIS A 301 -14.54 5.13 -3.20
N VAL A 302 -15.86 5.09 -3.44
CA VAL A 302 -16.83 5.88 -2.66
C VAL A 302 -16.90 5.47 -1.19
N GLU A 303 -16.57 4.22 -0.86
CA GLU A 303 -16.61 3.69 0.51
C GLU A 303 -15.47 4.20 1.41
N ARG A 304 -14.48 4.89 0.85
CA ARG A 304 -13.24 5.30 1.54
C ARG A 304 -13.34 6.68 2.24
N GLY A 305 -14.54 7.02 2.73
CA GLY A 305 -14.75 8.12 3.68
C GLY A 305 -15.08 9.50 3.11
N LEU A 306 -15.23 9.66 1.79
CA LEU A 306 -15.71 10.90 1.18
C LEU A 306 -17.20 10.83 0.83
N ASP A 307 -17.86 11.98 0.87
CA ASP A 307 -19.29 12.07 0.53
C ASP A 307 -19.52 11.78 -0.97
N GLU A 308 -20.55 11.00 -1.28
CA GLU A 308 -20.89 10.62 -2.65
C GLU A 308 -21.10 11.84 -3.57
N SER A 309 -21.57 12.97 -3.02
CA SER A 309 -21.80 14.17 -3.80
C SER A 309 -20.52 14.80 -4.36
N GLU A 310 -19.37 14.62 -3.68
CA GLU A 310 -18.07 15.10 -4.17
C GLU A 310 -17.66 14.37 -5.45
N TYR A 311 -17.74 13.04 -5.45
CA TYR A 311 -17.52 12.22 -6.64
C TYR A 311 -18.49 12.60 -7.76
N ARG A 312 -19.79 12.71 -7.42
CA ARG A 312 -20.84 13.00 -8.39
C ARG A 312 -20.63 14.33 -9.12
N LYS A 313 -20.21 15.39 -8.41
CA LYS A 313 -19.91 16.70 -9.02
C LYS A 313 -18.78 16.58 -10.03
N VAL A 314 -17.69 15.91 -9.65
CA VAL A 314 -16.51 15.75 -10.51
C VAL A 314 -16.83 14.93 -11.76
N PHE A 315 -17.57 13.83 -11.63
CA PHE A 315 -18.01 13.05 -12.80
C PHE A 315 -18.98 13.82 -13.69
N GLN A 316 -19.88 14.63 -13.11
CA GLN A 316 -20.75 15.50 -13.90
C GLN A 316 -19.95 16.50 -14.73
N ASP A 317 -18.91 17.09 -14.17
CA ASP A 317 -18.09 18.07 -14.88
C ASP A 317 -17.21 17.41 -15.97
N LEU A 318 -16.61 16.25 -15.68
CA LEU A 318 -15.90 15.45 -16.68
C LEU A 318 -16.82 15.07 -17.85
N LEU A 319 -18.01 14.53 -17.55
CA LEU A 319 -18.96 14.13 -18.59
C LEU A 319 -19.47 15.34 -19.38
N LYS A 320 -19.77 16.48 -18.75
CA LYS A 320 -20.12 17.70 -19.49
C LYS A 320 -19.03 18.10 -20.49
N ILE A 321 -17.75 18.04 -20.10
CA ILE A 321 -16.62 18.38 -20.98
C ILE A 321 -16.55 17.41 -22.17
N ILE A 322 -16.62 16.09 -21.91
CA ILE A 322 -16.61 15.06 -22.97
C ILE A 322 -17.79 15.27 -23.93
N LEU A 323 -18.94 15.70 -23.43
CA LEU A 323 -20.16 15.85 -24.22
C LEU A 323 -20.24 17.17 -24.97
N ALA A 324 -19.64 18.24 -24.46
CA ALA A 324 -19.54 19.51 -25.18
C ALA A 324 -18.73 19.36 -26.49
N GLN A 325 -17.83 18.38 -26.57
CA GLN A 325 -17.10 18.04 -27.82
C GLN A 325 -18.03 17.58 -28.95
N LYS A 326 -19.24 17.11 -28.63
CA LYS A 326 -20.26 16.72 -29.63
C LYS A 326 -20.73 17.89 -30.51
N GLU A 327 -20.65 19.13 -30.01
CA GLU A 327 -21.23 20.29 -30.68
C GLU A 327 -20.27 20.94 -31.70
N ALA A 328 -19.02 20.46 -31.81
CA ALA A 328 -17.97 21.13 -32.57
C ALA A 328 -17.75 20.61 -34.01
N CYS A 329 -17.92 19.31 -34.32
CA CYS A 329 -17.82 18.79 -35.71
C CYS A 329 -18.31 17.34 -35.89
N GLU A 330 -18.71 16.96 -37.12
CA GLU A 330 -19.22 15.61 -37.46
C GLU A 330 -18.18 14.46 -37.28
N GLY A 331 -16.90 14.76 -37.09
CA GLY A 331 -15.83 13.79 -36.80
C GLY A 331 -15.62 13.46 -35.31
N ASP A 332 -16.25 14.21 -34.38
CA ASP A 332 -16.02 14.08 -32.93
C ASP A 332 -16.82 12.94 -32.27
N TYR A 333 -17.72 12.28 -32.98
CA TYR A 333 -18.53 11.19 -32.42
C TYR A 333 -17.71 9.97 -32.00
N ASP A 334 -16.68 9.61 -32.79
CA ASP A 334 -15.80 8.49 -32.47
C ASP A 334 -14.85 8.83 -31.31
N VAL A 335 -14.42 10.10 -31.21
CA VAL A 335 -13.58 10.60 -30.10
C VAL A 335 -14.36 10.64 -28.80
N MET A 336 -15.58 11.19 -28.81
CA MET A 336 -16.48 11.22 -27.66
C MET A 336 -16.84 9.80 -27.20
N GLY A 337 -17.20 8.93 -28.14
CA GLY A 337 -17.51 7.52 -27.86
C GLY A 337 -16.32 6.79 -27.25
N GLY A 338 -15.11 7.01 -27.79
CA GLY A 338 -13.86 6.48 -27.26
C GLY A 338 -13.59 6.94 -25.82
N ARG A 339 -13.72 8.24 -25.54
CA ARG A 339 -13.51 8.80 -24.19
C ARG A 339 -14.53 8.30 -23.18
N LEU A 340 -15.80 8.16 -23.58
CA LEU A 340 -16.83 7.59 -22.72
C LEU A 340 -16.54 6.12 -22.39
N LEU A 341 -16.07 5.33 -23.36
CA LEU A 341 -15.61 3.97 -23.13
C LEU A 341 -14.44 3.93 -22.14
N SER A 342 -13.44 4.82 -22.30
CA SER A 342 -12.31 4.89 -21.38
C SER A 342 -12.73 5.26 -19.95
N VAL A 343 -13.72 6.14 -19.78
CA VAL A 343 -14.32 6.41 -18.45
C VAL A 343 -14.89 5.14 -17.82
N TYR A 344 -15.64 4.34 -18.58
CA TYR A 344 -16.19 3.08 -18.08
C TYR A 344 -15.12 2.03 -17.82
N GLU A 345 -14.09 1.96 -18.66
CA GLU A 345 -12.96 1.05 -18.50
C GLU A 345 -12.18 1.34 -17.21
N GLU A 346 -11.86 2.60 -16.95
CA GLU A 346 -11.19 3.02 -15.72
C GLU A 346 -12.08 2.85 -14.49
N ALA A 347 -13.39 3.11 -14.60
CA ALA A 347 -14.35 2.83 -13.52
C ALA A 347 -14.46 1.34 -13.20
N LEU A 348 -14.43 0.46 -14.21
CA LEU A 348 -14.38 -0.99 -13.99
C LEU A 348 -13.05 -1.40 -13.35
N SER A 349 -11.94 -0.76 -13.74
CA SER A 349 -10.61 -1.02 -13.19
C SER A 349 -10.50 -0.64 -11.71
N SER A 350 -11.30 0.34 -11.26
CA SER A 350 -11.43 0.67 -9.83
C SER A 350 -12.05 -0.45 -8.98
N ASN A 351 -12.64 -1.48 -9.59
CA ASN A 351 -13.44 -2.49 -8.89
C ASN A 351 -14.59 -1.89 -8.02
N SER A 352 -14.96 -0.62 -8.24
CA SER A 352 -16.06 0.03 -7.53
C SER A 352 -17.34 -0.02 -8.36
N ARG A 353 -18.24 -0.93 -7.99
CA ARG A 353 -19.58 -1.01 -8.60
C ARG A 353 -20.35 0.31 -8.46
N HIS A 354 -20.19 0.99 -7.32
CA HIS A 354 -20.87 2.26 -7.03
C HIS A 354 -20.47 3.37 -8.01
N LEU A 355 -19.20 3.43 -8.41
CA LEU A 355 -18.74 4.39 -9.42
C LEU A 355 -19.38 4.14 -10.79
N VAL A 356 -19.44 2.88 -11.22
CA VAL A 356 -20.08 2.51 -12.49
C VAL A 356 -21.56 2.92 -12.49
N GLU A 357 -22.29 2.59 -11.41
CA GLU A 357 -23.70 2.96 -11.27
C GLU A 357 -23.89 4.50 -11.24
N MET A 358 -23.00 5.22 -10.56
CA MET A 358 -23.03 6.68 -10.52
C MET A 358 -22.83 7.30 -11.92
N ILE A 359 -21.85 6.83 -12.67
CA ILE A 359 -21.56 7.30 -14.03
C ILE A 359 -22.77 7.01 -14.95
N GLN A 360 -23.36 5.82 -14.85
CA GLN A 360 -24.56 5.46 -15.62
C GLN A 360 -25.74 6.39 -15.33
N VAL A 361 -26.01 6.67 -14.05
CA VAL A 361 -27.10 7.58 -13.64
C VAL A 361 -26.86 8.99 -14.17
N ILE A 362 -25.62 9.48 -14.16
CA ILE A 362 -25.29 10.80 -14.70
C ILE A 362 -25.50 10.82 -16.22
N CYS A 363 -25.01 9.81 -16.96
CA CYS A 363 -25.17 9.71 -18.41
C CYS A 363 -26.64 9.60 -18.84
N ALA A 364 -27.45 8.86 -18.10
CA ALA A 364 -28.88 8.70 -18.39
C ALA A 364 -29.64 10.04 -18.25
N ARG A 365 -29.25 10.88 -17.29
CA ARG A 365 -29.87 12.20 -17.05
C ARG A 365 -29.47 13.24 -18.08
N THR A 366 -28.34 13.09 -18.76
CA THR A 366 -27.86 14.02 -19.79
C THR A 366 -28.35 13.67 -21.20
N HIS A 367 -29.41 12.85 -21.34
CA HIS A 367 -30.02 12.43 -22.61
C HIS A 367 -29.06 11.70 -23.57
N LEU A 368 -28.04 11.03 -23.06
CA LEU A 368 -27.28 10.05 -23.85
C LEU A 368 -27.92 8.69 -23.74
N HIS A 369 -28.79 8.36 -24.69
CA HIS A 369 -29.14 6.97 -24.96
C HIS A 369 -27.96 6.28 -25.68
N MET A 370 -26.85 6.14 -24.98
CA MET A 370 -25.76 5.25 -25.37
C MET A 370 -25.62 4.24 -24.23
N SER A 371 -26.33 3.12 -24.34
CA SER A 371 -26.06 2.01 -23.44
C SER A 371 -24.63 1.52 -23.75
N PRO A 372 -23.79 1.22 -22.75
CA PRO A 372 -22.47 0.65 -22.99
C PRO A 372 -22.52 -0.58 -23.90
N LEU A 373 -23.61 -1.34 -23.78
CA LEU A 373 -23.96 -2.46 -24.66
C LEU A 373 -24.18 -2.03 -26.11
N SER A 374 -24.93 -0.97 -26.43
CA SER A 374 -25.21 -0.61 -27.83
C SER A 374 -23.95 -0.21 -28.61
N PHE A 375 -22.95 0.36 -27.95
CA PHE A 375 -21.67 0.72 -28.57
C PHE A 375 -20.72 -0.47 -28.71
N LEU A 376 -20.62 -1.33 -27.69
CA LEU A 376 -19.84 -2.57 -27.78
C LEU A 376 -20.38 -3.51 -28.87
N THR A 377 -21.71 -3.61 -29.02
CA THR A 377 -22.31 -4.35 -30.13
C THR A 377 -22.03 -3.69 -31.48
N ARG A 378 -22.02 -2.35 -31.57
CA ARG A 378 -21.65 -1.62 -32.80
C ARG A 378 -20.18 -1.78 -33.17
N LYS A 379 -19.27 -1.76 -32.21
CA LYS A 379 -17.83 -2.00 -32.43
C LYS A 379 -17.58 -3.42 -32.91
N ALA A 380 -18.21 -4.42 -32.27
CA ALA A 380 -18.16 -5.81 -32.71
C ALA A 380 -18.76 -6.03 -34.12
N LEU A 381 -19.82 -5.31 -34.48
CA LEU A 381 -20.42 -5.35 -35.82
C LEU A 381 -19.54 -4.68 -36.89
N ASN A 382 -18.85 -3.58 -36.57
CA ASN A 382 -17.93 -2.90 -37.47
C ASN A 382 -16.62 -3.68 -37.69
N ASP A 383 -16.11 -4.34 -36.66
CA ASP A 383 -14.92 -5.20 -36.76
C ASP A 383 -15.20 -6.50 -37.54
N TYR A 384 -16.46 -6.91 -37.67
CA TYR A 384 -16.89 -8.04 -38.52
C TYR A 384 -17.18 -7.65 -39.98
N SER A 385 -17.19 -6.34 -40.30
CA SER A 385 -17.53 -5.80 -41.61
C SER A 385 -16.32 -5.29 -42.42
N ARG A 386 -15.11 -5.55 -41.93
CA ARG A 386 -13.83 -5.46 -42.67
C ARG A 386 -13.26 -6.86 -42.83
#